data_AF-A2HZB2-F1
#
_entry.id   AF-A2HZB2-F1
#
_cell.length_a   1.000
_cell.length_b   1.000
_cell.length_c   1.000
_cell.angle_alpha   90.00
_cell.angle_beta   90.00
_cell.angle_gamma   90.00
#
_symmetry.space_group_name_H-M   'P 1'
#
loop_
_entity.id
_entity.type
_entity.pdbx_description
1 polymer ?
#
loop_
_entity_poly.entity_id
_entity_poly.type
_entity_poly.pdbx_seq_one_letter_code
_entity_poly.pdbx_strand_id
1 'polypeptide(L)'
;MQVRNIQNIAPSLTDKSIKIYYEHVMMKPTKIQESQYTYEYPRHWVEYVGGEKAIEIRQVRSIPAGRTILLKNFNVLRYNDETKKQDSFPVAVYVNLDTGDDMKVFNTKLQTVVREQLTAEGHPLPSEVTIAYNFETNAIDFKIVSAKKSGFTFNEADVYSNENFKAIAWLDNDDCFKKIFKFSDSKMSIDDLRGMLPSTFTVEGSAGLLTRLSIGGIWSRENIVIKSSISEFAEESILCLSNYMYSPPKHYSITNFVSKFNIRLVEPSSMKDVVLPKDGKDGLIIEMILIAY
;
A
#
# COMPACT_ATOMS: atom_id res chain seq x y z
N MET A 1 -4.05 37.71 -4.61
CA MET A 1 -2.97 36.77 -4.25
C MET A 1 -1.72 37.21 -5.01
N GLN A 2 -0.71 37.74 -4.33
CA GLN A 2 0.50 38.25 -4.98
C GLN A 2 1.31 37.07 -5.54
N VAL A 3 1.42 36.98 -6.85
CA VAL A 3 2.38 36.11 -7.53
C VAL A 3 3.76 36.72 -7.30
N ARG A 4 4.54 36.17 -6.37
CA ARG A 4 5.97 36.47 -6.31
C ARG A 4 6.66 35.59 -7.33
N ASN A 5 7.40 36.22 -8.24
CA ASN A 5 8.37 35.53 -9.10
C ASN A 5 9.38 34.84 -8.18
N ILE A 6 9.17 33.54 -7.93
CA ILE A 6 10.21 32.67 -7.39
C ILE A 6 11.15 32.45 -8.56
N GLN A 7 12.27 33.16 -8.58
CA GLN A 7 13.39 32.74 -9.40
C GLN A 7 13.76 31.33 -8.93
N ASN A 8 13.33 30.31 -9.69
CA ASN A 8 13.99 29.02 -9.70
C ASN A 8 15.42 29.29 -10.15
N ILE A 9 16.32 29.54 -9.20
CA ILE A 9 17.75 29.52 -9.49
C ILE A 9 18.09 28.04 -9.64
N ALA A 10 17.80 27.47 -10.82
CA ALA A 10 18.57 26.32 -11.26
C ALA A 10 20.03 26.81 -11.29
N PRO A 11 20.96 26.21 -10.52
CA PRO A 11 22.36 26.58 -10.62
C PRO A 11 22.74 26.40 -12.09
N SER A 12 23.18 27.47 -12.75
CA SER A 12 23.72 27.32 -14.10
C SER A 12 24.99 26.48 -13.94
N LEU A 13 25.07 25.33 -14.60
CA LEU A 13 26.26 24.48 -14.67
C LEU A 13 27.51 25.19 -15.26
N THR A 14 27.37 26.47 -15.63
CA THR A 14 28.43 27.36 -16.10
C THR A 14 29.16 28.13 -15.00
N ASP A 15 28.82 27.93 -13.71
CA ASP A 15 29.53 28.61 -12.62
C ASP A 15 30.84 27.87 -12.27
N LYS A 16 31.98 28.57 -12.38
CA LYS A 16 33.35 28.04 -12.29
C LYS A 16 33.79 27.64 -10.87
N SER A 17 32.89 27.35 -9.95
CA SER A 17 33.21 27.02 -8.55
C SER A 17 32.73 25.66 -8.07
N ILE A 18 32.06 24.82 -8.88
CA ILE A 18 31.73 23.46 -8.44
C ILE A 18 32.99 22.61 -8.39
N LYS A 19 33.37 22.18 -7.18
CA LYS A 19 34.61 21.44 -6.93
C LYS A 19 34.42 19.93 -6.99
N ILE A 20 33.27 19.41 -6.55
CA ILE A 20 33.06 17.96 -6.44
C ILE A 20 31.59 17.55 -6.63
N TYR A 21 31.39 16.44 -7.34
CA TYR A 21 30.14 15.67 -7.41
C TYR A 21 30.38 14.26 -6.85
N TYR A 22 29.63 13.87 -5.84
CA TYR A 22 29.59 12.47 -5.40
C TYR A 22 28.18 11.93 -5.54
N GLU A 23 28.01 10.87 -6.33
CA GLU A 23 26.74 10.16 -6.44
C GLU A 23 26.63 9.09 -5.37
N HIS A 24 25.45 8.93 -4.79
CA HIS A 24 25.17 7.85 -3.86
C HIS A 24 23.74 7.35 -3.98
N VAL A 25 23.59 6.03 -3.81
CA VAL A 25 22.31 5.33 -3.85
C VAL A 25 22.03 4.74 -2.47
N MET A 26 21.07 5.34 -1.76
CA MET A 26 20.60 4.82 -0.48
C MET A 26 19.55 3.75 -0.74
N MET A 27 19.78 2.53 -0.27
CA MET A 27 18.82 1.43 -0.43
C MET A 27 18.19 0.94 0.87
N LYS A 28 18.84 1.20 2.01
CA LYS A 28 18.38 0.72 3.32
C LYS A 28 18.45 1.83 4.36
N PRO A 29 17.34 2.10 5.08
CA PRO A 29 17.39 3.00 6.22
C PRO A 29 18.19 2.36 7.36
N THR A 30 18.84 3.18 8.18
CA THR A 30 19.52 2.73 9.40
C THR A 30 18.55 2.54 10.56
N LYS A 31 17.38 3.20 10.52
CA LYS A 31 16.29 3.06 11.49
C LYS A 31 14.94 3.26 10.81
N ILE A 32 13.96 2.43 11.19
CA ILE A 32 12.55 2.57 10.79
C ILE A 32 11.71 2.71 12.06
N GLN A 33 10.89 3.75 12.13
CA GLN A 33 9.95 3.98 13.22
C GLN A 33 8.62 4.45 12.63
N GLU A 34 7.64 3.56 12.58
CA GLU A 34 6.34 3.77 11.90
C GLU A 34 6.52 4.19 10.43
N SER A 35 6.04 5.39 10.05
CA SER A 35 6.17 5.94 8.70
C SER A 35 7.50 6.69 8.47
N GLN A 36 8.38 6.75 9.47
CA GLN A 36 9.63 7.48 9.41
C GLN A 36 10.84 6.56 9.17
N TYR A 37 11.61 6.88 8.14
CA TYR A 37 12.78 6.15 7.67
C TYR A 37 14.01 7.04 7.81
N THR A 38 14.95 6.67 8.69
CA THR A 38 16.20 7.42 8.90
C THR A 38 17.30 6.86 8.04
N TYR A 39 18.01 7.73 7.33
CA TYR A 39 19.17 7.42 6.52
C TYR A 39 20.38 8.21 7.02
N GLU A 40 21.58 7.65 6.84
CA GLU A 40 22.84 8.31 7.16
C GLU A 40 23.57 8.68 5.88
N TYR A 41 24.10 9.90 5.80
CA TYR A 41 24.93 10.30 4.68
C TYR A 41 26.24 9.52 4.66
N PRO A 42 26.84 9.31 3.47
CA PRO A 42 28.14 8.67 3.38
C PRO A 42 29.18 9.45 4.18
N ARG A 43 30.03 8.73 4.92
CA ARG A 43 31.04 9.33 5.80
C ARG A 43 31.90 10.40 5.09
N HIS A 44 32.33 10.12 3.86
CA HIS A 44 33.15 11.04 3.06
C HIS A 44 32.40 12.33 2.64
N TRP A 45 31.07 12.36 2.66
CA TRP A 45 30.29 13.59 2.42
C TRP A 45 30.31 14.49 3.65
N VAL A 46 30.20 13.89 4.83
CA VAL A 46 30.21 14.60 6.12
C VAL A 46 31.61 15.16 6.42
N GLU A 47 32.65 14.35 6.19
CA GLU A 47 34.05 14.70 6.48
C GLU A 47 34.66 15.75 5.53
N TYR A 48 33.99 16.11 4.43
CA TYR A 48 34.47 17.21 3.57
C TYR A 48 34.38 18.56 4.31
N VAL A 49 35.51 19.16 4.65
CA VAL A 49 35.57 20.34 5.56
C VAL A 49 35.53 21.69 4.82
N GLY A 50 35.64 21.71 3.49
CA GLY A 50 35.68 22.95 2.70
C GLY A 50 34.34 23.31 2.05
N GLY A 51 34.12 24.59 1.75
CA GLY A 51 33.07 25.05 0.81
C GLY A 51 31.62 24.92 1.28
N GLU A 52 30.72 25.52 0.51
CA GLU A 52 29.27 25.30 0.66
C GLU A 52 28.91 23.95 0.06
N LYS A 53 27.92 23.26 0.65
CA LYS A 53 27.42 21.97 0.19
C LYS A 53 25.94 22.04 -0.12
N ALA A 54 25.54 21.38 -1.20
CA ALA A 54 24.15 21.11 -1.51
C ALA A 54 23.95 19.63 -1.82
N ILE A 55 22.73 19.16 -1.61
CA ILE A 55 22.26 17.86 -2.08
C ILE A 55 21.30 18.06 -3.23
N GLU A 56 21.57 17.37 -4.33
CA GLU A 56 20.59 17.13 -5.38
C GLU A 56 19.91 15.79 -5.12
N ILE A 57 18.58 15.74 -5.21
CA ILE A 57 17.83 14.49 -5.22
C ILE A 57 17.37 14.22 -6.64
N ARG A 58 17.94 13.20 -7.26
CA ARG A 58 17.59 12.82 -8.64
C ARG A 58 16.27 12.08 -8.67
N GLN A 59 16.13 11.08 -7.81
CA GLN A 59 14.96 10.24 -7.78
C GLN A 59 14.79 9.58 -6.41
N VAL A 60 13.53 9.41 -5.99
CA VAL A 60 13.17 8.44 -4.97
C VAL A 60 12.26 7.41 -5.61
N ARG A 61 12.60 6.14 -5.53
CA ARG A 61 11.82 5.03 -6.07
C ARG A 61 11.26 4.19 -4.95
N SER A 62 9.95 3.97 -4.96
CA SER A 62 9.30 2.94 -4.16
C SER A 62 9.22 1.69 -5.01
N ILE A 63 9.82 0.60 -4.54
CA ILE A 63 9.92 -0.66 -5.28
C ILE A 63 9.05 -1.69 -4.55
N PRO A 64 7.81 -1.90 -5.02
CA PRO A 64 6.96 -2.90 -4.42
C PRO A 64 7.45 -4.30 -4.81
N ALA A 65 7.53 -5.22 -3.85
CA ALA A 65 7.93 -6.59 -4.17
C ALA A 65 6.84 -7.36 -4.92
N GLY A 66 7.25 -8.28 -5.79
CA GLY A 66 6.36 -9.29 -6.34
C GLY A 66 5.71 -10.14 -5.23
N ARG A 67 4.41 -10.38 -5.31
CA ARG A 67 3.63 -11.09 -4.28
C ARG A 67 2.54 -11.95 -4.89
N THR A 68 2.46 -13.19 -4.43
CA THR A 68 1.23 -13.99 -4.52
C THR A 68 0.32 -13.60 -3.36
N ILE A 69 -0.86 -13.08 -3.65
CA ILE A 69 -1.91 -12.74 -2.67
C ILE A 69 -2.91 -13.90 -2.64
N LEU A 70 -3.10 -14.52 -1.47
CA LEU A 70 -4.00 -15.65 -1.29
C LEU A 70 -4.91 -15.46 -0.08
N LEU A 71 -6.23 -15.54 -0.30
CA LEU A 71 -7.26 -15.79 0.71
C LEU A 71 -8.17 -16.91 0.21
N LYS A 72 -8.41 -17.92 1.02
CA LYS A 72 -9.17 -19.14 0.67
C LYS A 72 -10.07 -19.59 1.83
N ASN A 73 -10.72 -20.74 1.64
CA ASN A 73 -11.61 -21.36 2.62
C ASN A 73 -12.87 -20.55 2.92
N PHE A 74 -13.42 -19.94 1.87
CA PHE A 74 -14.74 -19.31 1.89
C PHE A 74 -15.50 -19.67 0.61
N ASN A 75 -16.81 -19.57 0.66
CA ASN A 75 -17.68 -19.85 -0.48
C ASN A 75 -18.64 -18.67 -0.69
N VAL A 76 -19.13 -18.55 -1.91
CA VAL A 76 -20.35 -17.81 -2.18
C VAL A 76 -21.51 -18.79 -2.03
N LEU A 77 -22.47 -18.47 -1.18
CA LEU A 77 -23.71 -19.22 -1.07
C LEU A 77 -24.83 -18.46 -1.77
N ARG A 78 -25.69 -19.20 -2.47
CA ARG A 78 -26.85 -18.66 -3.17
C ARG A 78 -28.06 -19.55 -2.95
N TYR A 79 -29.15 -18.97 -2.47
CA TYR A 79 -30.41 -19.68 -2.31
C TYR A 79 -31.10 -19.83 -3.67
N ASN A 80 -31.54 -21.05 -3.94
CA ASN A 80 -32.31 -21.39 -5.13
C ASN A 80 -33.79 -21.52 -4.75
N ASP A 81 -34.60 -20.57 -5.22
CA ASP A 81 -36.02 -20.53 -4.91
C ASP A 81 -36.82 -21.70 -5.52
N GLU A 82 -36.34 -22.28 -6.61
CA GLU A 82 -37.01 -23.38 -7.32
C GLU A 82 -36.79 -24.70 -6.59
N THR A 83 -35.53 -24.99 -6.24
CA THR A 83 -35.17 -26.24 -5.56
C THR A 83 -35.30 -26.16 -4.04
N LYS A 84 -35.51 -24.95 -3.49
CA LYS A 84 -35.50 -24.62 -2.06
C LYS A 84 -34.19 -25.00 -1.35
N LYS A 85 -33.10 -25.16 -2.11
CA LYS A 85 -31.77 -25.52 -1.60
C LYS A 85 -30.81 -24.33 -1.69
N GLN A 86 -29.70 -24.46 -0.97
CA GLN A 86 -28.60 -23.50 -0.99
C GLN A 86 -27.45 -24.11 -1.75
N ASP A 87 -27.08 -23.48 -2.86
CA ASP A 87 -25.92 -23.86 -3.66
C ASP A 87 -24.68 -23.17 -3.08
N SER A 88 -23.56 -23.87 -3.08
CA SER A 88 -22.28 -23.42 -2.51
C SER A 88 -21.20 -23.44 -3.58
N PHE A 89 -20.57 -22.29 -3.79
CA PHE A 89 -19.56 -22.10 -4.82
C PHE A 89 -18.23 -21.72 -4.15
N PRO A 90 -17.28 -22.66 -4.02
CA PRO A 90 -15.98 -22.36 -3.43
C PRO A 90 -15.24 -21.35 -4.31
N VAL A 91 -14.64 -20.36 -3.67
CA VAL A 91 -13.87 -19.33 -4.37
C VAL A 91 -12.67 -18.91 -3.52
N ALA A 92 -11.63 -18.43 -4.16
CA ALA A 92 -10.44 -17.91 -3.52
C ALA A 92 -9.99 -16.61 -4.19
N VAL A 93 -9.48 -15.69 -3.38
CA VAL A 93 -8.62 -14.61 -3.86
C VAL A 93 -7.27 -15.25 -4.14
N TYR A 94 -6.86 -15.30 -5.41
CA TYR A 94 -5.54 -15.79 -5.80
C TYR A 94 -4.98 -14.90 -6.91
N VAL A 95 -4.05 -14.01 -6.56
CA VAL A 95 -3.49 -13.05 -7.53
C VAL A 95 -1.98 -13.01 -7.40
N ASN A 96 -1.28 -13.19 -8.51
CA ASN A 96 0.16 -12.95 -8.61
C ASN A 96 0.41 -11.53 -9.11
N LEU A 97 1.10 -10.74 -8.30
CA LEU A 97 1.54 -9.39 -8.62
C LEU A 97 3.04 -9.38 -8.85
N ASP A 98 3.46 -8.84 -9.98
CA ASP A 98 4.87 -8.60 -10.29
C ASP A 98 5.33 -7.27 -9.71
N THR A 99 6.65 -7.02 -9.66
CA THR A 99 7.25 -5.78 -9.09
C THR A 99 6.73 -4.49 -9.77
N GLY A 100 6.30 -4.56 -11.03
CA GLY A 100 5.78 -3.42 -11.78
C GLY A 100 4.26 -3.24 -11.74
N ASP A 101 3.53 -4.19 -11.15
CA ASP A 101 2.07 -4.15 -11.13
C ASP A 101 1.54 -3.14 -10.12
N ASP A 102 0.61 -2.29 -10.60
CA ASP A 102 -0.13 -1.33 -9.78
C ASP A 102 -1.45 -1.93 -9.25
N MET A 103 -2.20 -1.13 -8.48
CA MET A 103 -3.48 -1.55 -7.93
C MET A 103 -4.59 -1.72 -8.98
N LYS A 104 -4.46 -1.13 -10.18
CA LYS A 104 -5.41 -1.35 -11.29
C LYS A 104 -5.20 -2.74 -11.90
N VAL A 105 -3.94 -3.14 -12.10
CA VAL A 105 -3.58 -4.49 -12.51
C VAL A 105 -4.01 -5.51 -11.47
N PHE A 106 -3.78 -5.25 -10.18
CA PHE A 106 -4.30 -6.09 -9.09
C PHE A 106 -5.81 -6.30 -9.21
N ASN A 107 -6.57 -5.20 -9.33
CA ASN A 107 -8.03 -5.28 -9.41
C ASN A 107 -8.51 -6.04 -10.65
N THR A 108 -7.85 -5.85 -11.79
CA THR A 108 -8.16 -6.54 -13.05
C THR A 108 -7.92 -8.05 -12.91
N LYS A 109 -6.74 -8.44 -12.41
CA LYS A 109 -6.40 -9.86 -12.16
C LYS A 109 -7.38 -10.50 -11.17
N LEU A 110 -7.70 -9.80 -10.09
CA LEU A 110 -8.64 -10.27 -9.06
C LEU A 110 -10.04 -10.52 -9.62
N GLN A 111 -10.60 -9.56 -10.35
CA GLN A 111 -11.93 -9.68 -10.94
C GLN A 111 -12.01 -10.82 -11.96
N THR A 112 -10.98 -10.96 -12.81
CA THR A 112 -10.89 -12.06 -13.78
C THR A 112 -10.88 -13.41 -13.06
N VAL A 113 -9.99 -13.59 -12.09
CA VAL A 113 -9.84 -14.85 -11.34
C VAL A 113 -11.13 -15.24 -10.63
N VAL A 114 -11.79 -14.30 -9.95
CA VAL A 114 -13.05 -14.57 -9.21
C VAL A 114 -14.17 -14.95 -10.17
N ARG A 115 -14.29 -14.24 -11.30
CA ARG A 115 -15.32 -14.53 -12.30
C ARG A 115 -15.11 -15.89 -12.96
N GLU A 116 -13.87 -16.24 -13.30
CA GLU A 116 -13.53 -17.54 -13.88
C GLU A 116 -13.83 -18.69 -12.92
N GLN A 117 -13.43 -18.57 -11.64
CA GLN A 117 -13.74 -19.58 -10.61
C GLN A 117 -15.24 -19.77 -10.45
N LEU A 118 -16.01 -18.68 -10.28
CA LEU A 118 -17.47 -18.77 -10.14
C LEU A 118 -18.14 -19.39 -11.37
N THR A 119 -17.64 -19.09 -12.57
CA THR A 119 -18.17 -19.67 -13.81
C THR A 119 -17.86 -21.18 -13.87
N ALA A 120 -16.64 -21.57 -13.50
CA ALA A 120 -16.23 -22.98 -13.48
C ALA A 120 -17.01 -23.81 -12.44
N GLU A 121 -17.31 -23.22 -11.28
CA GLU A 121 -18.18 -23.81 -10.25
C GLU A 121 -19.68 -23.80 -10.62
N GLY A 122 -20.04 -23.26 -11.80
CA GLY A 122 -21.42 -23.24 -12.28
C GLY A 122 -22.32 -22.22 -11.60
N HIS A 123 -21.76 -21.15 -11.02
CA HIS A 123 -22.55 -20.08 -10.44
C HIS A 123 -23.41 -19.41 -11.53
N PRO A 124 -24.75 -19.29 -11.34
CA PRO A 124 -25.66 -18.88 -12.42
C PRO A 124 -25.51 -17.41 -12.85
N LEU A 125 -25.08 -16.53 -11.95
CA LEU A 125 -24.85 -15.12 -12.26
C LEU A 125 -23.59 -14.56 -11.55
N PRO A 126 -22.38 -14.88 -12.03
CA PRO A 126 -21.12 -14.49 -11.37
C PRO A 126 -20.98 -12.98 -11.16
N SER A 127 -21.66 -12.15 -11.95
CA SER A 127 -21.67 -10.68 -11.81
C SER A 127 -22.35 -10.19 -10.53
N GLU A 128 -23.13 -11.02 -9.82
CA GLU A 128 -23.68 -10.68 -8.50
C GLU A 128 -22.60 -10.63 -7.42
N VAL A 129 -21.42 -11.19 -7.68
CA VAL A 129 -20.31 -11.27 -6.75
C VAL A 129 -19.23 -10.29 -7.17
N THR A 130 -18.87 -9.38 -6.27
CA THR A 130 -17.74 -8.48 -6.46
C THR A 130 -16.71 -8.73 -5.38
N ILE A 131 -15.48 -9.03 -5.77
CA ILE A 131 -14.31 -8.96 -4.89
C ILE A 131 -13.30 -8.07 -5.60
N ALA A 132 -13.03 -6.90 -5.04
CA ALA A 132 -12.28 -5.86 -5.72
C ALA A 132 -11.56 -4.94 -4.73
N TYR A 133 -10.43 -4.38 -5.15
CA TYR A 133 -9.83 -3.25 -4.48
C TYR A 133 -10.60 -1.96 -4.82
N ASN A 134 -10.93 -1.20 -3.80
CA ASN A 134 -11.59 0.09 -3.87
C ASN A 134 -10.58 1.21 -3.55
N PHE A 135 -10.30 2.03 -4.57
CA PHE A 135 -9.36 3.14 -4.49
C PHE A 135 -9.81 4.26 -3.55
N GLU A 136 -11.12 4.51 -3.45
CA GLU A 136 -11.63 5.61 -2.64
C GLU A 136 -11.55 5.32 -1.14
N THR A 137 -11.77 4.06 -0.77
CA THR A 137 -11.79 3.64 0.63
C THR A 137 -10.49 2.94 1.06
N ASN A 138 -9.54 2.75 0.14
CA ASN A 138 -8.34 1.93 0.32
C ASN A 138 -8.67 0.57 0.99
N ALA A 139 -9.54 -0.21 0.35
CA ALA A 139 -10.03 -1.47 0.92
C ALA A 139 -10.19 -2.57 -0.13
N ILE A 140 -10.02 -3.82 0.26
CA ILE A 140 -10.50 -4.96 -0.52
C ILE A 140 -11.94 -5.24 -0.09
N ASP A 141 -12.88 -4.96 -0.99
CA ASP A 141 -14.31 -5.11 -0.82
C ASP A 141 -14.78 -6.45 -1.39
N PHE A 142 -15.52 -7.19 -0.57
CA PHE A 142 -16.33 -8.35 -0.92
C PHE A 142 -17.79 -7.91 -0.83
N LYS A 143 -18.52 -7.97 -1.93
CA LYS A 143 -19.92 -7.52 -2.01
C LYS A 143 -20.75 -8.51 -2.80
N ILE A 144 -21.94 -8.79 -2.29
CA ILE A 144 -23.00 -9.50 -3.01
C ILE A 144 -24.08 -8.49 -3.39
N VAL A 145 -24.35 -8.37 -4.69
CA VAL A 145 -25.45 -7.59 -5.24
C VAL A 145 -26.38 -8.57 -5.95
N SER A 146 -27.29 -9.16 -5.18
CA SER A 146 -28.24 -10.16 -5.68
C SER A 146 -29.64 -9.85 -5.17
N ALA A 147 -30.64 -10.12 -6.01
CA ALA A 147 -32.05 -10.12 -5.59
C ALA A 147 -32.42 -11.41 -4.84
N LYS A 148 -31.56 -12.44 -4.88
CA LYS A 148 -31.72 -13.70 -4.14
C LYS A 148 -30.99 -13.63 -2.80
N LYS A 149 -31.42 -14.48 -1.86
CA LYS A 149 -30.70 -14.65 -0.60
C LYS A 149 -29.33 -15.27 -0.88
N SER A 150 -28.29 -14.46 -0.79
CA SER A 150 -26.93 -14.83 -1.15
C SER A 150 -25.93 -14.16 -0.21
N GLY A 151 -24.75 -14.73 -0.04
CA GLY A 151 -23.73 -14.20 0.86
C GLY A 151 -22.45 -15.00 0.84
N PHE A 152 -21.38 -14.42 1.35
CA PHE A 152 -20.15 -15.13 1.64
C PHE A 152 -20.30 -15.92 2.95
N THR A 153 -19.72 -17.12 2.96
CA THR A 153 -19.54 -17.94 4.16
C THR A 153 -18.08 -18.34 4.27
N PHE A 154 -17.54 -18.39 5.48
CA PHE A 154 -16.20 -18.92 5.73
C PHE A 154 -16.32 -20.33 6.30
N ASN A 155 -15.43 -21.24 5.89
CA ASN A 155 -15.38 -22.62 6.37
C ASN A 155 -14.53 -22.72 7.64
N GLU A 156 -14.66 -23.81 8.41
CA GLU A 156 -13.70 -24.11 9.47
C GLU A 156 -12.33 -24.44 8.86
N ALA A 157 -11.29 -23.69 9.24
CA ALA A 157 -9.94 -23.92 8.76
C ALA A 157 -8.87 -23.36 9.72
N ASP A 158 -7.68 -23.95 9.67
CA ASP A 158 -6.52 -23.43 10.41
C ASP A 158 -5.89 -22.22 9.73
N VAL A 159 -5.91 -22.21 8.40
CA VAL A 159 -5.24 -21.19 7.56
C VAL A 159 -6.19 -20.70 6.48
N TYR A 160 -6.44 -19.40 6.44
CA TYR A 160 -7.25 -18.72 5.44
C TYR A 160 -6.39 -17.92 4.47
N SER A 161 -5.29 -17.32 4.94
CA SER A 161 -4.50 -16.39 4.13
C SER A 161 -3.00 -16.71 4.17
N ASN A 162 -2.28 -16.36 3.10
CA ASN A 162 -0.82 -16.47 3.11
C ASN A 162 -0.15 -15.24 3.74
N GLU A 163 1.15 -15.34 4.04
CA GLU A 163 1.91 -14.25 4.68
C GLU A 163 1.90 -12.94 3.88
N ASN A 164 1.85 -13.01 2.55
CA ASN A 164 1.76 -11.83 1.71
C ASN A 164 0.41 -11.11 1.88
N PHE A 165 -0.70 -11.84 1.94
CA PHE A 165 -2.02 -11.26 2.19
C PHE A 165 -2.05 -10.60 3.57
N LYS A 166 -1.57 -11.31 4.60
CA LYS A 166 -1.47 -10.78 5.97
C LYS A 166 -0.65 -9.49 6.02
N ALA A 167 0.51 -9.48 5.36
CA ALA A 167 1.41 -8.33 5.33
C ALA A 167 0.75 -7.08 4.70
N ILE A 168 0.03 -7.23 3.59
CA ILE A 168 -0.64 -6.08 2.94
C ILE A 168 -1.92 -5.64 3.65
N ALA A 169 -2.55 -6.53 4.42
CA ALA A 169 -3.78 -6.25 5.16
C ALA A 169 -3.52 -5.91 6.64
N TRP A 170 -2.25 -5.80 7.06
CA TRP A 170 -1.83 -5.52 8.43
C TRP A 170 -2.39 -6.50 9.46
N LEU A 171 -2.42 -7.78 9.10
CA LEU A 171 -2.88 -8.86 9.96
C LEU A 171 -1.69 -9.59 10.59
N ASP A 172 -1.74 -9.81 11.90
CA ASP A 172 -0.76 -10.64 12.58
C ASP A 172 -1.03 -12.14 12.35
N ASN A 173 -2.30 -12.53 12.18
CA ASN A 173 -2.73 -13.91 12.00
C ASN A 173 -4.15 -13.99 11.36
N ASP A 174 -4.68 -15.21 11.23
CA ASP A 174 -5.99 -15.47 10.65
C ASP A 174 -7.17 -15.46 11.67
N ASP A 175 -6.97 -14.96 12.89
CA ASP A 175 -8.01 -14.99 13.94
C ASP A 175 -9.26 -14.19 13.55
N CYS A 176 -9.11 -13.15 12.73
CA CYS A 176 -10.24 -12.42 12.14
C CYS A 176 -11.13 -13.35 11.29
N PHE A 177 -10.55 -14.19 10.44
CA PHE A 177 -11.28 -15.13 9.60
C PHE A 177 -11.90 -16.27 10.41
N LYS A 178 -11.23 -16.73 11.48
CA LYS A 178 -11.82 -17.69 12.44
C LYS A 178 -13.05 -17.12 13.14
N LYS A 179 -13.04 -15.83 13.48
CA LYS A 179 -14.22 -15.13 14.04
C LYS A 179 -15.34 -15.02 12.99
N ILE A 180 -14.99 -14.70 11.74
CA ILE A 180 -15.94 -14.67 10.63
C ILE A 180 -16.58 -16.05 10.41
N PHE A 181 -15.79 -17.13 10.48
CA PHE A 181 -16.32 -18.50 10.43
C PHE A 181 -17.35 -18.76 11.54
N LYS A 182 -17.12 -18.34 12.79
CA LYS A 182 -18.11 -18.52 13.88
C LYS A 182 -19.43 -17.83 13.58
N PHE A 183 -19.41 -16.66 12.95
CA PHE A 183 -20.61 -16.02 12.44
C PHE A 183 -21.25 -16.87 11.32
N SER A 184 -20.47 -17.33 10.36
CA SER A 184 -20.93 -18.21 9.27
C SER A 184 -21.58 -19.51 9.75
N ASP A 185 -21.07 -20.07 10.85
CA ASP A 185 -21.61 -21.25 11.53
C ASP A 185 -22.76 -20.93 12.49
N SER A 186 -23.31 -19.70 12.43
CA SER A 186 -24.42 -19.22 13.27
C SER A 186 -24.17 -19.33 14.79
N LYS A 187 -22.91 -19.41 15.21
CA LYS A 187 -22.49 -19.41 16.63
C LYS A 187 -22.37 -18.00 17.21
N MET A 188 -22.59 -16.96 16.41
CA MET A 188 -22.39 -15.56 16.77
C MET A 188 -23.29 -14.65 15.92
N SER A 189 -23.75 -13.53 16.49
CA SER A 189 -24.49 -12.50 15.75
C SER A 189 -23.55 -11.60 14.92
N ILE A 190 -24.11 -10.84 13.98
CA ILE A 190 -23.32 -9.87 13.20
C ILE A 190 -22.77 -8.73 14.08
N ASP A 191 -23.50 -8.33 15.11
CA ASP A 191 -23.09 -7.23 15.99
C ASP A 191 -21.97 -7.66 16.95
N ASP A 192 -22.03 -8.90 17.46
CA ASP A 192 -20.91 -9.50 18.21
C ASP A 192 -19.65 -9.60 17.33
N LEU A 193 -19.81 -10.05 16.07
CA LEU A 193 -18.69 -10.13 15.12
C LEU A 193 -18.04 -8.75 14.92
N ARG A 194 -18.85 -7.71 14.69
CA ARG A 194 -18.35 -6.33 14.54
C ARG A 194 -17.58 -5.86 15.76
N GLY A 195 -18.04 -6.19 16.97
CA GLY A 195 -17.35 -5.87 18.22
C GLY A 195 -16.02 -6.59 18.42
N MET A 196 -15.80 -7.72 17.73
CA MET A 196 -14.60 -8.56 17.87
C MET A 196 -13.57 -8.39 16.75
N LEU A 197 -13.95 -7.78 15.63
CA LEU A 197 -13.06 -7.52 14.51
C LEU A 197 -12.29 -6.20 14.71
N PRO A 198 -11.07 -6.09 14.14
CA PRO A 198 -10.36 -4.82 14.11
C PRO A 198 -11.16 -3.74 13.38
N SER A 199 -10.91 -2.47 13.69
CA SER A 199 -11.59 -1.33 13.04
C SER A 199 -11.33 -1.22 11.53
N THR A 200 -10.33 -1.92 11.01
CA THR A 200 -10.07 -2.04 9.57
C THR A 200 -11.08 -2.94 8.86
N PHE A 201 -11.87 -3.75 9.58
CA PHE A 201 -12.89 -4.60 9.00
C PHE A 201 -14.26 -3.93 9.07
N THR A 202 -15.01 -3.98 7.97
CA THR A 202 -16.43 -3.67 7.94
C THR A 202 -17.19 -4.90 7.47
N VAL A 203 -18.23 -5.29 8.21
CA VAL A 203 -19.06 -6.45 7.88
C VAL A 203 -20.54 -6.10 7.91
N GLU A 204 -21.27 -6.60 6.92
CA GLU A 204 -22.73 -6.55 6.86
C GLU A 204 -23.25 -7.92 6.44
N GLY A 205 -24.36 -8.34 7.06
CA GLY A 205 -24.89 -9.66 6.85
C GLY A 205 -25.92 -10.05 7.89
N SER A 206 -26.51 -11.22 7.70
CA SER A 206 -27.46 -11.82 8.65
C SER A 206 -27.53 -13.33 8.44
N ALA A 207 -27.98 -14.06 9.46
CA ALA A 207 -28.19 -15.51 9.41
C ALA A 207 -26.97 -16.30 8.85
N GLY A 208 -25.77 -15.96 9.33
CA GLY A 208 -24.50 -16.59 8.92
C GLY A 208 -24.01 -16.24 7.50
N LEU A 209 -24.68 -15.31 6.80
CA LEU A 209 -24.31 -14.88 5.47
C LEU A 209 -23.80 -13.45 5.50
N LEU A 210 -22.56 -13.23 5.03
CA LEU A 210 -22.02 -11.89 4.82
C LEU A 210 -22.41 -11.39 3.43
N THR A 211 -23.21 -10.34 3.35
CA THR A 211 -23.49 -9.64 2.08
C THR A 211 -22.38 -8.64 1.75
N ARG A 212 -21.66 -8.18 2.78
CA ARG A 212 -20.47 -7.34 2.63
C ARG A 212 -19.40 -7.71 3.65
N LEU A 213 -18.17 -7.78 3.17
CA LEU A 213 -16.94 -7.78 3.98
C LEU A 213 -15.99 -6.78 3.32
N SER A 214 -15.41 -5.88 4.10
CA SER A 214 -14.40 -4.93 3.63
C SER A 214 -13.20 -4.99 4.55
N ILE A 215 -12.01 -5.07 3.97
CA ILE A 215 -10.74 -5.06 4.70
C ILE A 215 -10.01 -3.79 4.25
N GLY A 216 -10.03 -2.77 5.10
CA GLY A 216 -9.52 -1.44 4.83
C GLY A 216 -8.07 -1.22 5.27
N GLY A 217 -7.51 -0.09 4.83
CA GLY A 217 -6.14 0.30 5.14
C GLY A 217 -5.10 -0.55 4.45
N ILE A 218 -5.41 -1.14 3.29
CA ILE A 218 -4.51 -2.04 2.59
C ILE A 218 -3.24 -1.29 2.14
N TRP A 219 -2.10 -1.96 2.17
CA TRP A 219 -0.89 -1.48 1.49
C TRP A 219 -1.18 -1.34 -0.01
N SER A 220 -1.27 -0.09 -0.47
CA SER A 220 -1.46 0.23 -1.88
C SER A 220 -0.11 0.47 -2.57
N ARG A 221 0.05 -0.04 -3.79
CA ARG A 221 1.26 0.12 -4.60
C ARG A 221 1.29 1.44 -5.37
N GLU A 222 0.63 2.46 -4.83
CA GLU A 222 0.51 3.75 -5.49
C GLU A 222 1.76 4.61 -5.29
N ASN A 223 1.86 5.69 -6.07
CA ASN A 223 2.92 6.66 -5.85
C ASN A 223 2.74 7.33 -4.48
N ILE A 224 3.85 7.55 -3.79
CA ILE A 224 3.90 8.06 -2.43
C ILE A 224 4.55 9.43 -2.45
N VAL A 225 3.97 10.38 -1.73
CA VAL A 225 4.63 11.66 -1.46
C VAL A 225 5.68 11.44 -0.38
N ILE A 226 6.91 11.82 -0.71
CA ILE A 226 8.06 11.74 0.16
C ILE A 226 8.22 13.10 0.84
N LYS A 227 8.06 13.12 2.16
CA LYS A 227 8.46 14.26 2.99
C LYS A 227 9.83 14.01 3.57
N SER A 228 10.65 15.05 3.69
CA SER A 228 12.04 14.88 4.17
C SER A 228 12.47 15.99 5.10
N SER A 229 13.30 15.63 6.09
CA SER A 229 14.00 16.60 6.94
C SER A 229 15.17 17.30 6.25
N ILE A 230 15.44 16.98 4.97
CA ILE A 230 16.45 17.68 4.15
C ILE A 230 16.00 19.11 3.82
N SER A 231 14.69 19.34 3.70
CA SER A 231 14.15 20.69 3.56
C SER A 231 13.75 21.21 4.93
N GLU A 232 14.55 22.12 5.50
CA GLU A 232 14.28 22.76 6.80
C GLU A 232 13.18 23.84 6.74
N PHE A 233 12.67 24.17 5.55
CA PHE A 233 11.59 25.15 5.38
C PHE A 233 10.23 24.45 5.41
N ALA A 234 9.36 24.86 6.35
CA ALA A 234 8.08 24.20 6.63
C ALA A 234 7.11 24.11 5.42
N GLU A 235 7.21 25.06 4.47
CA GLU A 235 6.42 25.05 3.22
C GLU A 235 6.96 24.07 2.16
N GLU A 236 8.19 23.56 2.33
CA GLU A 236 8.88 22.63 1.41
C GLU A 236 9.10 21.22 2.00
N SER A 237 8.37 20.86 3.06
CA SER A 237 8.49 19.53 3.66
C SER A 237 8.27 18.37 2.68
N ILE A 238 7.61 18.63 1.54
CA ILE A 238 7.44 17.70 0.41
C ILE A 238 8.67 17.75 -0.49
N LEU A 239 9.43 16.65 -0.46
CA LEU A 239 10.62 16.44 -1.25
C LEU A 239 10.25 16.14 -2.71
N CYS A 240 9.52 15.04 -2.91
CA CYS A 240 9.24 14.46 -4.21
C CYS A 240 8.06 13.48 -4.15
N LEU A 241 7.51 13.12 -5.31
CA LEU A 241 6.67 11.96 -5.51
C LEU A 241 7.58 10.77 -5.87
N SER A 242 7.33 9.61 -5.27
CA SER A 242 8.09 8.40 -5.59
C SER A 242 7.89 8.01 -7.06
N ASN A 243 8.90 7.36 -7.65
CA ASN A 243 8.90 6.88 -9.02
C ASN A 243 8.76 7.98 -10.09
N TYR A 244 8.95 9.25 -9.70
CA TYR A 244 8.96 10.40 -10.60
C TYR A 244 10.37 10.97 -10.72
N MET A 245 10.80 11.30 -11.95
CA MET A 245 12.05 12.03 -12.19
C MET A 245 11.79 13.53 -12.22
N TYR A 246 12.51 14.27 -11.40
CA TYR A 246 12.38 15.73 -11.33
C TYR A 246 13.32 16.39 -12.33
N SER A 247 12.76 17.24 -13.19
CA SER A 247 13.52 18.08 -14.12
C SER A 247 12.93 19.50 -14.13
N PRO A 248 13.69 20.54 -13.73
CA PRO A 248 15.06 20.46 -13.23
C PRO A 248 15.16 19.77 -11.86
N PRO A 249 16.30 19.15 -11.52
CA PRO A 249 16.52 18.55 -10.20
C PRO A 249 16.40 19.58 -9.08
N LYS A 250 15.88 19.16 -7.93
CA LYS A 250 15.80 20.00 -6.73
C LYS A 250 17.11 19.94 -5.95
N HIS A 251 17.55 21.11 -5.49
CA HIS A 251 18.78 21.30 -4.74
C HIS A 251 18.47 21.80 -3.34
N TYR A 252 19.12 21.23 -2.33
CA TYR A 252 18.94 21.57 -0.93
C TYR A 252 20.28 21.88 -0.30
N SER A 253 20.46 23.12 0.19
CA SER A 253 21.66 23.50 0.93
C SER A 253 21.76 22.69 2.22
N ILE A 254 22.95 22.16 2.51
CA ILE A 254 23.22 21.49 3.79
C ILE A 254 23.95 22.48 4.69
N THR A 255 23.24 23.06 5.64
CA THR A 255 23.82 23.87 6.71
C THR A 255 24.15 22.95 7.90
N ASN A 256 25.37 23.06 8.44
CA ASN A 256 25.82 22.42 9.69
C ASN A 256 25.65 20.89 9.83
N PHE A 257 26.70 20.12 9.51
CA PHE A 257 27.05 18.80 10.10
C PHE A 257 25.96 17.72 10.27
N VAL A 258 24.79 17.85 9.65
CA VAL A 258 23.73 16.84 9.78
C VAL A 258 24.20 15.59 9.04
N SER A 259 24.49 14.53 9.80
CA SER A 259 24.96 13.24 9.26
C SER A 259 23.82 12.31 8.85
N LYS A 260 22.57 12.71 9.12
CA LYS A 260 21.37 11.89 8.91
C LYS A 260 20.24 12.71 8.35
N PHE A 261 19.32 12.07 7.66
CA PHE A 261 18.05 12.66 7.28
C PHE A 261 16.92 11.66 7.49
N ASN A 262 15.71 12.18 7.64
CA ASN A 262 14.51 11.38 7.80
C ASN A 262 13.62 11.58 6.59
N ILE A 263 13.07 10.48 6.10
CA ILE A 263 11.97 10.48 5.14
C ILE A 263 10.69 10.02 5.83
N ARG A 264 9.58 10.66 5.52
CA ARG A 264 8.23 10.14 5.76
C ARG A 264 7.53 9.88 4.45
N LEU A 265 6.79 8.78 4.42
CA LEU A 265 5.95 8.40 3.31
C LEU A 265 4.53 8.84 3.61
N VAL A 266 3.88 9.57 2.69
CA VAL A 266 2.47 9.93 2.83
C VAL A 266 1.71 9.71 1.54
N GLU A 267 0.42 9.43 1.66
CA GLU A 267 -0.47 9.27 0.51
C GLU A 267 -0.67 10.63 -0.20
N PRO A 268 -0.63 10.70 -1.55
CA PRO A 268 -0.74 11.98 -2.26
C PRO A 268 -2.05 12.75 -2.02
N SER A 269 -3.17 12.03 -1.87
CA SER A 269 -4.51 12.62 -1.75
C SER A 269 -4.82 13.06 -0.32
N SER A 270 -4.60 12.19 0.66
CA SER A 270 -5.00 12.40 2.05
C SER A 270 -3.89 12.97 2.92
N MET A 271 -2.63 12.92 2.45
CA MET A 271 -1.42 13.26 3.20
C MET A 271 -1.26 12.47 4.51
N LYS A 272 -1.98 11.35 4.65
CA LYS A 272 -1.83 10.43 5.78
C LYS A 272 -0.53 9.64 5.64
N ASP A 273 0.04 9.30 6.79
CA ASP A 273 1.23 8.47 6.87
C ASP A 273 1.02 7.11 6.21
N VAL A 274 2.02 6.71 5.43
CA VAL A 274 2.11 5.43 4.74
C VAL A 274 3.24 4.64 5.38
N VAL A 275 2.98 3.36 5.65
CA VAL A 275 3.97 2.43 6.19
C VAL A 275 4.15 1.31 5.17
N LEU A 276 5.40 0.91 4.92
CA LEU A 276 5.67 -0.26 4.09
C LEU A 276 5.35 -1.54 4.88
N PRO A 277 4.86 -2.61 4.22
CA PRO A 277 4.69 -3.91 4.85
C PRO A 277 5.92 -4.33 5.66
N LYS A 278 5.68 -4.83 6.88
CA LYS A 278 6.74 -5.24 7.83
C LYS A 278 7.50 -6.50 7.39
N ASP A 279 7.12 -7.11 6.27
CA ASP A 279 7.77 -8.29 5.70
C ASP A 279 9.16 -7.99 5.10
N GLY A 280 9.53 -6.70 4.99
CA GLY A 280 10.83 -6.25 4.53
C GLY A 280 11.08 -6.49 3.05
N LYS A 281 10.03 -6.79 2.27
CA LYS A 281 10.17 -7.07 0.84
C LYS A 281 10.09 -5.81 -0.02
N ASP A 282 9.27 -4.83 0.37
CA ASP A 282 9.25 -3.53 -0.32
C ASP A 282 10.48 -2.70 0.05
N GLY A 283 10.96 -1.92 -0.90
CA GLY A 283 12.15 -1.10 -0.74
C GLY A 283 11.94 0.35 -1.15
N LEU A 284 12.79 1.22 -0.61
CA LEU A 284 12.95 2.59 -1.09
C LEU A 284 14.39 2.77 -1.57
N ILE A 285 14.53 3.25 -2.80
CA ILE A 285 15.81 3.68 -3.36
C ILE A 285 15.81 5.19 -3.44
N ILE A 286 16.85 5.84 -2.93
CA ILE A 286 17.02 7.30 -2.98
C ILE A 286 18.34 7.56 -3.68
N GLU A 287 18.27 8.23 -4.82
CA GLU A 287 19.42 8.60 -5.64
C GLU A 287 19.73 10.07 -5.40
N MET A 288 20.93 10.33 -4.89
CA MET A 288 21.34 11.66 -4.43
C MET A 288 22.73 11.99 -4.96
N ILE A 289 22.98 13.29 -5.13
CA ILE A 289 24.31 13.82 -5.41
C ILE A 289 24.68 14.83 -4.33
N LEU A 290 25.88 14.73 -3.79
CA LEU A 290 26.50 15.84 -3.08
C LEU A 290 27.19 16.77 -4.08
N ILE A 291 26.85 18.05 -4.01
CA ILE A 291 27.49 19.14 -4.75
C ILE A 291 28.26 19.98 -3.75
N ALA A 292 29.55 20.18 -3.99
CA ALA A 292 30.41 21.03 -3.16
C ALA A 292 31.00 22.18 -3.99
N TYR A 293 30.93 23.41 -3.44
CA TYR A 293 31.41 24.65 -4.06
C TYR A 293 32.76 25.13 -3.51
#